data_AF-A0AA44HYN2-F1
#
_entry.id   AF-A0AA44HYN2-F1
#
_cell.length_a   1.000
_cell.length_b   1.000
_cell.length_c   1.000
_cell.angle_alpha   90.00
_cell.angle_beta   90.00
_cell.angle_gamma   90.00
#
_symmetry.space_group_name_H-M   'P 1'
#
loop_
_entity.id
_entity.type
_entity.pdbx_description
1 polymer ?
#
loop_
_entity_poly.entity_id
_entity_poly.type
_entity_poly.pdbx_seq_one_letter_code
_entity_poly.pdbx_strand_id
1 'polypeptide(L)'
;MNGRSIDDKKLSSFEQYKLSSNKDEIDLIELVSIVLKSYKSVVFITLVFVFFGGCTIFFSPKNWVSSATVSLPSDLQLQSLETVNTSLSLLNIDINISQEDVFGVFRKYYSSQDLFNKYSDTLKTKPVGSVSVTGIVTDKNTYILSYNSSIDSGMKEILPGYIDYVNRQVSNNINYNIELILDTSKKTANEEYQLALQQAENEQKVKIQRLEYAVLIAKAAGLQKPINNEFENLDKISSYPISLGYDALDKQLEIEKSISDLTTINAELLNKKLYLDKINALQPVIIHLDAFEYLQFPSEPVQQDAKKRLLTIIIFGFIGFVSSIGFVLVRHYIRERQAALLKLPNE
;
A
#
# COMPACT_ATOMS: atom_id res chain seq x y z
N MET A 1 -40.74 -109.20 27.55
CA MET A 1 -40.10 -108.37 28.60
C MET A 1 -39.72 -107.04 27.96
N ASN A 2 -40.02 -105.97 28.68
CA ASN A 2 -40.03 -104.57 28.26
C ASN A 2 -38.82 -104.09 27.43
N GLY A 3 -39.08 -103.26 26.42
CA GLY A 3 -38.04 -102.45 25.78
C GLY A 3 -38.42 -101.91 24.40
N ARG A 4 -39.28 -100.88 24.39
CA ARG A 4 -39.68 -99.95 23.31
C ARG A 4 -38.98 -100.07 21.95
N SER A 5 -39.80 -100.21 20.91
CA SER A 5 -39.49 -99.88 19.52
C SER A 5 -40.67 -99.11 18.91
N ILE A 6 -40.35 -98.24 17.94
CA ILE A 6 -41.19 -97.41 17.06
C ILE A 6 -41.53 -96.02 17.60
N ASP A 7 -40.96 -94.98 16.96
CA ASP A 7 -41.78 -94.05 16.17
C ASP A 7 -40.99 -93.35 15.05
N ASP A 8 -41.71 -93.22 13.94
CA ASP A 8 -41.28 -92.78 12.62
C ASP A 8 -41.28 -91.24 12.46
N LYS A 9 -40.22 -90.72 11.82
CA LYS A 9 -40.27 -89.80 10.66
C LYS A 9 -40.75 -88.35 10.86
N LYS A 10 -39.81 -87.39 10.86
CA LYS A 10 -39.67 -86.35 9.80
C LYS A 10 -38.56 -85.33 10.09
N LEU A 11 -37.94 -84.91 8.98
CA LEU A 11 -37.50 -83.56 8.62
C LEU A 11 -35.99 -83.26 8.60
N SER A 12 -35.64 -82.63 7.48
CA SER A 12 -34.48 -81.77 7.20
C SER A 12 -33.09 -82.41 7.14
N SER A 13 -32.76 -82.79 5.91
CA SER A 13 -31.49 -82.55 5.24
C SER A 13 -30.86 -81.19 5.58
N PHE A 14 -29.79 -81.19 6.36
CA PHE A 14 -28.76 -80.15 6.58
C PHE A 14 -27.85 -80.80 7.63
N GLU A 15 -26.62 -81.22 7.38
CA GLU A 15 -25.48 -80.38 7.04
C GLU A 15 -24.25 -81.23 6.69
N GLN A 16 -23.32 -80.57 6.01
CA GLN A 16 -21.87 -80.78 6.08
C GLN A 16 -21.29 -81.97 5.33
N TYR A 17 -21.17 -81.77 4.01
CA TYR A 17 -20.01 -82.29 3.28
C TYR A 17 -19.26 -81.13 2.61
N LYS A 18 -18.01 -80.99 3.06
CA LYS A 18 -16.87 -80.27 2.46
C LYS A 18 -17.09 -78.81 2.08
N LEU A 19 -16.60 -77.96 3.00
CA LEU A 19 -16.02 -76.66 2.70
C LEU A 19 -14.96 -76.80 1.58
N SER A 20 -15.37 -76.61 0.32
CA SER A 20 -14.44 -76.37 -0.79
C SER A 20 -14.06 -74.89 -0.73
N SER A 21 -13.14 -74.56 0.17
CA SER A 21 -12.45 -73.27 0.21
C SER A 21 -11.49 -73.22 -0.97
N ASN A 22 -12.02 -72.95 -2.16
CA ASN A 22 -11.22 -72.62 -3.32
C ASN A 22 -12.04 -71.70 -4.22
N LYS A 23 -11.92 -70.39 -3.95
CA LYS A 23 -12.22 -69.22 -4.80
C LYS A 23 -12.30 -68.01 -3.88
N ASP A 24 -11.40 -67.07 -4.10
CA ASP A 24 -11.39 -65.66 -3.65
C ASP A 24 -10.07 -65.20 -3.01
N GLU A 25 -8.95 -65.85 -3.32
CA GLU A 25 -7.68 -65.14 -3.33
C GLU A 25 -7.51 -64.49 -4.70
N ILE A 26 -7.52 -63.16 -4.73
CA ILE A 26 -7.13 -62.40 -5.92
C ILE A 26 -5.63 -62.62 -6.11
N ASP A 27 -5.26 -63.52 -7.02
CA ASP A 27 -3.86 -63.78 -7.35
C ASP A 27 -3.24 -62.54 -8.02
N LEU A 28 -2.49 -61.77 -7.23
CA LEU A 28 -1.80 -60.56 -7.69
C LEU A 28 -0.86 -60.84 -8.89
N ILE A 29 -0.30 -62.05 -8.93
CA ILE A 29 0.60 -62.52 -10.00
C ILE A 29 -0.19 -62.75 -11.30
N GLU A 30 -1.42 -63.26 -11.22
CA GLU A 30 -2.28 -63.46 -12.38
C GLU A 30 -2.72 -62.11 -12.96
N LEU A 31 -3.10 -61.16 -12.11
CA LEU A 31 -3.41 -59.79 -12.53
C LEU A 31 -2.25 -59.13 -13.27
N VAL A 32 -1.03 -59.27 -12.75
CA VAL A 32 0.19 -58.74 -13.40
C VAL A 32 0.41 -59.40 -14.76
N SER A 33 0.21 -60.71 -14.88
CA SER A 33 0.34 -61.43 -16.16
C SER A 33 -0.67 -60.96 -17.21
N ILE A 34 -1.92 -60.70 -16.81
CA ILE A 34 -2.98 -60.17 -17.70
C ILE A 34 -2.61 -58.77 -18.21
N VAL A 35 -2.10 -57.92 -17.33
CA VAL A 35 -1.65 -56.56 -17.67
C VAL A 35 -0.45 -56.60 -18.62
N LEU A 36 0.54 -57.47 -18.37
CA LEU A 36 1.72 -57.63 -19.23
C LEU A 36 1.35 -58.17 -20.62
N LYS A 37 0.39 -59.11 -20.72
CA LYS A 37 -0.08 -59.66 -21.99
C LYS A 37 -0.77 -58.61 -22.87
N SER A 38 -1.32 -57.57 -22.26
CA SER A 38 -2.07 -56.50 -22.93
C SER A 38 -1.35 -55.15 -22.92
N TYR A 39 -0.02 -55.15 -22.72
CA TYR A 39 0.80 -53.94 -22.58
C TYR A 39 0.57 -52.89 -23.69
N LYS A 40 0.29 -53.31 -24.93
CA LYS A 40 -0.01 -52.39 -26.04
C LYS A 40 -1.25 -51.52 -25.78
N SER A 41 -2.29 -52.08 -25.15
CA SER A 41 -3.50 -51.33 -24.78
C SER A 41 -3.23 -50.38 -23.62
N VAL A 42 -2.42 -50.81 -22.65
CA VAL A 42 -2.02 -49.97 -21.51
C VAL A 42 -1.22 -48.76 -21.97
N VAL A 43 -0.24 -48.98 -22.85
CA VAL A 43 0.58 -47.90 -23.42
C VAL A 43 -0.28 -46.93 -24.24
N PHE A 44 -1.20 -47.43 -25.08
CA PHE A 44 -2.06 -46.58 -25.91
C PHE A 44 -2.96 -45.66 -25.07
N ILE A 45 -3.68 -46.22 -24.09
CA ILE A 45 -4.59 -45.43 -23.24
C ILE A 45 -3.80 -44.41 -22.40
N THR A 46 -2.66 -44.82 -21.83
CA THR A 46 -1.80 -43.90 -21.08
C THR A 46 -1.29 -42.75 -21.97
N LEU A 47 -0.93 -43.03 -23.23
CA LEU A 47 -0.50 -42.01 -24.19
C LEU A 47 -1.60 -41.01 -24.51
N VAL A 48 -2.85 -41.46 -24.65
CA VAL A 48 -4.02 -40.58 -24.83
C VAL A 48 -4.17 -39.62 -23.64
N PHE A 49 -4.06 -40.10 -22.41
CA PHE A 49 -4.13 -39.27 -21.21
C PHE A 49 -2.97 -38.26 -21.12
N VAL A 50 -1.75 -38.67 -21.49
CA VAL A 50 -0.60 -37.76 -21.57
C VAL A 50 -0.81 -36.69 -22.65
N PHE A 51 -1.39 -37.06 -23.81
CA PHE A 51 -1.75 -36.12 -24.86
C PHE A 51 -2.80 -35.09 -24.39
N PHE A 52 -3.83 -35.54 -23.68
CA PHE A 52 -4.80 -34.64 -23.04
C PHE A 52 -4.12 -33.69 -22.03
N GLY A 53 -3.19 -34.20 -21.21
CA GLY A 53 -2.39 -33.37 -20.32
C GLY A 53 -1.50 -32.35 -21.05
N GLY A 54 -0.95 -32.71 -22.22
CA GLY A 54 -0.22 -31.80 -23.08
C GLY A 54 -1.11 -30.69 -23.66
N CYS A 55 -2.31 -31.04 -24.11
CA CYS A 55 -3.30 -30.09 -24.62
C CYS A 55 -3.74 -29.07 -23.56
N THR A 56 -3.94 -29.49 -22.31
CA THR A 56 -4.32 -28.56 -21.22
C THR A 56 -3.21 -27.56 -20.91
N ILE A 57 -1.94 -27.98 -20.99
CA ILE A 57 -0.79 -27.07 -20.82
C ILE A 57 -0.66 -26.10 -21.98
N PHE A 58 -0.92 -26.55 -23.20
CA PHE A 58 -0.88 -25.71 -24.39
C PHE A 58 -1.95 -24.61 -24.34
N PHE A 59 -3.15 -24.93 -23.84
CA PHE A 59 -4.23 -23.98 -23.70
C PHE A 59 -4.13 -23.11 -22.43
N SER A 60 -3.29 -23.49 -21.46
CA SER A 60 -3.12 -22.72 -20.22
C SER A 60 -2.33 -21.43 -20.45
N PRO A 61 -2.79 -20.28 -19.91
CA PRO A 61 -2.13 -18.99 -20.09
C PRO A 61 -0.68 -19.05 -19.60
N LYS A 62 0.24 -18.52 -20.40
CA LYS A 62 1.65 -18.38 -20.03
C LYS A 62 1.79 -17.07 -19.28
N ASN A 63 2.05 -17.13 -17.98
CA ASN A 63 2.30 -15.95 -17.16
C ASN A 63 3.80 -15.78 -16.96
N TRP A 64 4.28 -14.61 -17.34
CA TRP A 64 5.65 -14.16 -17.17
C TRP A 64 5.66 -13.10 -16.09
N VAL A 65 6.70 -13.16 -15.26
CA VAL A 65 6.85 -12.28 -14.10
C VAL A 65 8.24 -11.70 -14.09
N SER A 66 8.30 -10.37 -14.06
CA SER A 66 9.52 -9.64 -13.71
C SER A 66 9.34 -9.07 -12.31
N SER A 67 10.39 -9.14 -11.50
CA SER A 67 10.35 -8.71 -10.10
C SER A 67 11.58 -7.89 -9.73
N ALA A 68 11.41 -6.95 -8.82
CA ALA A 68 12.48 -6.19 -8.17
C ALA A 68 12.28 -6.23 -6.66
N THR A 69 13.37 -6.24 -5.90
CA THR A 69 13.32 -6.23 -4.44
C THR A 69 13.79 -4.87 -3.95
N VAL A 70 12.99 -4.23 -3.11
CA VAL A 70 13.21 -2.87 -2.63
C VAL A 70 13.05 -2.80 -1.11
N SER A 71 13.72 -1.84 -0.49
CA SER A 71 13.54 -1.47 0.92
C SER A 71 13.03 -0.04 1.06
N LEU A 72 12.75 0.38 2.29
CA LEU A 72 12.49 1.78 2.62
C LEU A 72 13.61 2.69 2.06
N PRO A 73 13.30 3.96 1.76
CA PRO A 73 14.28 4.90 1.25
C PRO A 73 15.34 5.19 2.32
N SER A 74 16.60 5.26 1.91
CA SER A 74 17.69 5.60 2.81
C SER A 74 17.77 7.11 3.08
N ASP A 75 18.50 7.49 4.13
CA ASP A 75 18.74 8.90 4.48
C ASP A 75 19.40 9.69 3.33
N LEU A 76 20.23 9.02 2.52
CA LEU A 76 20.82 9.61 1.32
C LEU A 76 19.76 9.95 0.26
N GLN A 77 18.78 9.08 0.05
CA GLN A 77 17.70 9.32 -0.92
C GLN A 77 16.73 10.41 -0.47
N LEU A 78 16.62 10.64 0.84
CA LEU A 78 15.82 11.72 1.43
C LEU A 78 16.61 12.99 1.74
N GLN A 79 17.90 13.07 1.39
CA GLN A 79 18.74 14.22 1.72
C GLN A 79 18.16 15.55 1.21
N SER A 80 17.55 15.56 0.02
CA SER A 80 16.90 16.75 -0.54
C SER A 80 15.70 17.18 0.31
N LEU A 81 14.91 16.23 0.80
CA LEU A 81 13.77 16.50 1.66
C LEU A 81 14.22 17.03 3.03
N GLU A 82 15.23 16.42 3.64
CA GLU A 82 15.78 16.86 4.94
C GLU A 82 16.40 18.26 4.87
N THR A 83 17.06 18.59 3.78
CA THR A 83 17.64 19.92 3.54
C THR A 83 16.54 20.99 3.50
N VAL A 84 15.44 20.69 2.80
CA VAL A 84 14.28 21.58 2.74
C VAL A 84 13.61 21.66 4.11
N ASN A 85 13.36 20.54 4.78
CA ASN A 85 12.73 20.50 6.09
C ASN A 85 13.52 21.31 7.12
N THR A 86 14.85 21.18 7.15
CA THR A 86 15.71 21.98 8.03
C THR A 86 15.57 23.47 7.74
N SER A 87 15.57 23.86 6.46
CA SER A 87 15.47 25.27 6.05
C SER A 87 14.10 25.87 6.42
N LEU A 88 13.02 25.10 6.27
CA LEU A 88 11.67 25.51 6.61
C LEU A 88 11.43 25.51 8.13
N SER A 89 12.03 24.58 8.87
CA SER A 89 11.95 24.50 10.33
C SER A 89 12.55 25.74 11.01
N LEU A 90 13.57 26.37 10.42
CA LEU A 90 14.10 27.67 10.89
C LEU A 90 13.05 28.81 10.81
N LEU A 91 12.04 28.66 9.95
CA LEU A 91 10.89 29.55 9.83
C LEU A 91 9.67 28.99 10.57
N ASN A 92 9.84 28.00 11.46
CA ASN A 92 8.75 27.36 12.19
C ASN A 92 7.70 26.70 11.26
N ILE A 93 8.14 26.21 10.11
CA ILE A 93 7.33 25.44 9.15
C ILE A 93 7.86 24.01 9.17
N ASP A 94 7.06 23.06 9.65
CA ASP A 94 7.41 21.64 9.72
C ASP A 94 6.70 20.87 8.60
N ILE A 95 7.47 20.12 7.81
CA ILE A 95 6.95 19.31 6.72
C ILE A 95 6.51 17.92 7.22
N ASN A 96 7.06 17.41 8.32
CA ASN A 96 6.76 16.11 8.95
C ASN A 96 6.45 14.96 7.96
N ILE A 97 7.35 14.73 6.99
CA ILE A 97 7.27 13.61 6.03
C ILE A 97 8.32 12.58 6.40
N SER A 98 7.90 11.36 6.74
CA SER A 98 8.80 10.26 7.09
C SER A 98 9.13 9.34 5.90
N GLN A 99 10.12 8.47 6.06
CA GLN A 99 10.45 7.39 5.10
C GLN A 99 9.23 6.51 4.80
N GLU A 100 8.42 6.18 5.82
CA GLU A 100 7.24 5.33 5.67
C GLU A 100 6.10 6.06 4.93
N ASP A 101 6.00 7.38 5.06
CA ASP A 101 5.02 8.17 4.32
C ASP A 101 5.37 8.19 2.82
N VAL A 102 6.63 8.47 2.50
CA VAL A 102 7.13 8.47 1.12
C VAL A 102 6.93 7.10 0.47
N PHE A 103 7.37 6.04 1.14
CA PHE A 103 7.23 4.68 0.62
C PHE A 103 5.75 4.22 0.62
N GLY A 104 4.95 4.67 1.58
CA GLY A 104 3.51 4.44 1.65
C GLY A 104 2.79 4.98 0.42
N VAL A 105 3.10 6.21 -0.01
CA VAL A 105 2.57 6.81 -1.25
C VAL A 105 3.05 6.01 -2.46
N PHE A 106 4.32 5.60 -2.50
CA PHE A 106 4.84 4.75 -3.57
C PHE A 106 4.07 3.44 -3.70
N ARG A 107 3.87 2.69 -2.61
CA ARG A 107 3.11 1.42 -2.63
C ARG A 107 1.69 1.61 -3.13
N LYS A 108 1.03 2.68 -2.69
CA LYS A 108 -0.33 3.04 -3.11
C LYS A 108 -0.39 3.32 -4.61
N TYR A 109 0.57 4.09 -5.14
CA TYR A 109 0.64 4.45 -6.55
C TYR A 109 1.04 3.26 -7.42
N TYR A 110 2.06 2.50 -7.03
CA TYR A 110 2.52 1.33 -7.76
C TYR A 110 1.41 0.29 -7.91
N SER A 111 0.65 0.03 -6.84
CA SER A 111 -0.45 -0.95 -6.83
C SER A 111 -1.73 -0.44 -7.52
N SER A 112 -1.76 0.80 -7.99
CA SER A 112 -2.92 1.38 -8.68
C SER A 112 -2.96 0.96 -10.14
N GLN A 113 -3.98 0.18 -10.51
CA GLN A 113 -4.19 -0.21 -11.90
C GLN A 113 -4.45 1.01 -12.81
N ASP A 114 -5.09 2.06 -12.27
CA ASP A 114 -5.38 3.28 -13.01
C ASP A 114 -4.10 4.03 -13.40
N LEU A 115 -3.12 4.07 -12.48
CA LEU A 115 -1.84 4.69 -12.74
C LEU A 115 -0.99 3.88 -13.71
N PHE A 116 -1.05 2.54 -13.61
CA PHE A 116 -0.45 1.65 -14.59
C PHE A 116 -1.06 1.83 -15.98
N ASN A 117 -2.38 1.99 -16.09
CA ASN A 117 -3.04 2.25 -17.36
C ASN A 117 -2.59 3.59 -17.96
N LYS A 118 -2.48 4.65 -17.15
CA LYS A 118 -1.94 5.95 -17.59
C LYS A 118 -0.51 5.83 -18.13
N TYR A 119 0.37 5.12 -17.42
CA TYR A 119 1.72 4.82 -17.91
C TYR A 119 1.67 4.04 -19.22
N SER A 120 0.82 3.03 -19.31
CA SER A 120 0.66 2.16 -20.48
C SER A 120 0.24 2.94 -21.72
N ASP A 121 -0.57 3.99 -21.56
CA ASP A 121 -1.00 4.87 -22.65
C ASP A 121 0.11 5.79 -23.16
N THR A 122 1.19 5.99 -22.40
CA THR A 122 2.38 6.75 -22.86
C THR A 122 3.29 5.94 -23.77
N LEU A 123 3.13 4.62 -23.81
CA LEU A 123 3.97 3.71 -24.58
C LEU A 123 3.40 3.48 -25.98
N LYS A 124 4.28 3.29 -26.97
CA LYS A 124 3.89 2.99 -28.36
C LYS A 124 3.07 1.71 -28.47
N THR A 125 3.40 0.72 -27.66
CA THR A 125 2.71 -0.57 -27.57
C THR A 125 2.19 -0.73 -26.17
N LYS A 126 0.86 -0.77 -26.02
CA LYS A 126 0.22 -0.86 -24.71
C LYS A 126 0.53 -2.21 -24.05
N PRO A 127 1.25 -2.23 -22.92
CA PRO A 127 1.48 -3.46 -22.19
C PRO A 127 0.17 -3.96 -21.57
N VAL A 128 -0.04 -5.27 -21.63
CA VAL A 128 -1.11 -5.95 -20.88
C VAL A 128 -0.50 -6.53 -19.62
N GLY A 129 -1.24 -6.55 -18.50
CA GLY A 129 -0.75 -7.14 -17.26
C GLY A 129 -1.22 -6.42 -16.02
N SER A 130 -0.67 -6.83 -14.89
CA SER A 130 -0.93 -6.23 -13.58
C SER A 130 0.36 -6.06 -12.81
N VAL A 131 0.35 -5.07 -11.93
CA VAL A 131 1.46 -4.71 -11.05
C VAL A 131 1.05 -4.91 -9.61
N SER A 132 1.96 -5.39 -8.77
CA SER A 132 1.68 -5.63 -7.36
C SER A 132 2.91 -5.41 -6.49
N VAL A 133 2.69 -4.92 -5.27
CA VAL A 133 3.70 -4.89 -4.20
C VAL A 133 3.38 -5.99 -3.19
N THR A 134 4.38 -6.75 -2.76
CA THR A 134 4.24 -7.77 -1.72
C THR A 134 5.35 -7.63 -0.69
N GLY A 135 5.01 -7.53 0.60
CA GLY A 135 6.01 -7.51 1.68
C GLY A 135 6.59 -8.89 1.96
N ILE A 136 7.86 -8.97 2.35
CA ILE A 136 8.51 -10.22 2.75
C ILE A 136 8.22 -10.49 4.24
N VAL A 137 7.68 -11.67 4.56
CA VAL A 137 7.29 -12.02 5.94
C VAL A 137 8.49 -12.04 6.91
N THR A 138 9.67 -12.39 6.41
CA THR A 138 10.92 -12.50 7.19
C THR A 138 11.54 -11.13 7.51
N ASP A 139 11.29 -10.11 6.69
CA ASP A 139 11.84 -8.77 6.87
C ASP A 139 10.77 -7.71 6.60
N LYS A 140 10.37 -7.01 7.66
CA LYS A 140 9.27 -6.02 7.65
C LYS A 140 9.55 -4.83 6.72
N ASN A 141 10.81 -4.59 6.38
CA ASN A 141 11.22 -3.42 5.60
C ASN A 141 11.54 -3.76 4.14
N THR A 142 11.37 -5.02 3.72
CA THR A 142 11.66 -5.45 2.35
C THR A 142 10.38 -5.83 1.59
N TYR A 143 10.30 -5.35 0.35
CA TYR A 143 9.14 -5.48 -0.53
C TYR A 143 9.56 -5.96 -1.91
N ILE A 144 8.69 -6.74 -2.55
CA ILE A 144 8.85 -7.24 -3.90
C ILE A 144 7.86 -6.50 -4.80
N LEU A 145 8.40 -5.76 -5.76
CA LEU A 145 7.65 -5.15 -6.85
C LEU A 145 7.57 -6.18 -7.96
N SER A 146 6.35 -6.52 -8.39
CA SER A 146 6.14 -7.49 -9.47
C SER A 146 5.33 -6.88 -10.59
N TYR A 147 5.66 -7.29 -11.82
CA TYR A 147 4.85 -7.08 -13.01
C TYR A 147 4.55 -8.45 -13.62
N ASN A 148 3.26 -8.78 -13.72
CA ASN A 148 2.76 -10.03 -14.28
C ASN A 148 2.09 -9.76 -15.62
N SER A 149 2.43 -10.54 -16.64
CA SER A 149 1.76 -10.42 -17.92
C SER A 149 1.76 -11.72 -18.73
N SER A 150 0.82 -11.81 -19.65
CA SER A 150 0.65 -12.95 -20.56
C SER A 150 1.58 -12.91 -21.77
N ILE A 151 2.33 -11.81 -21.95
CA ILE A 151 3.16 -11.52 -23.13
C ILE A 151 4.59 -11.19 -22.72
N ASP A 152 5.56 -11.96 -23.19
CA ASP A 152 7.00 -11.79 -22.89
C ASP A 152 7.61 -10.51 -23.53
N SER A 153 7.07 -10.06 -24.67
CA SER A 153 7.63 -8.94 -25.44
C SER A 153 7.58 -7.62 -24.66
N GLY A 154 8.75 -7.06 -24.36
CA GLY A 154 8.90 -5.75 -23.73
C GLY A 154 8.90 -5.76 -22.20
N MET A 155 8.69 -6.91 -21.54
CA MET A 155 8.66 -7.00 -20.07
C MET A 155 9.89 -6.44 -19.38
N LYS A 156 11.05 -6.66 -19.98
CA LYS A 156 12.35 -6.19 -19.49
C LYS A 156 12.40 -4.67 -19.32
N GLU A 157 11.68 -3.92 -20.16
CA GLU A 157 11.67 -2.47 -20.15
C GLU A 157 10.48 -1.90 -19.37
N ILE A 158 9.35 -2.63 -19.32
CA ILE A 158 8.11 -2.19 -18.68
C ILE A 158 8.28 -2.03 -17.17
N LEU A 159 8.86 -3.01 -16.47
CA LEU A 159 8.97 -2.92 -15.00
C LEU A 159 9.87 -1.76 -14.54
N PRO A 160 11.12 -1.62 -15.03
CA PRO A 160 11.95 -0.45 -14.69
C PRO A 160 11.28 0.86 -15.06
N GLY A 161 10.68 0.95 -16.26
CA GLY A 161 10.04 2.18 -16.73
C GLY A 161 8.80 2.57 -15.90
N TYR A 162 8.00 1.59 -15.48
CA TYR A 162 6.86 1.84 -14.61
C TYR A 162 7.31 2.23 -13.19
N ILE A 163 8.35 1.59 -12.65
CA ILE A 163 8.91 1.99 -11.35
C ILE A 163 9.39 3.45 -11.37
N ASP A 164 10.14 3.85 -12.40
CA ASP A 164 10.58 5.24 -12.59
C ASP A 164 9.40 6.21 -12.73
N TYR A 165 8.39 5.83 -13.52
CA TYR A 165 7.18 6.63 -13.67
C TYR A 165 6.48 6.85 -12.32
N VAL A 166 6.30 5.79 -11.52
CA VAL A 166 5.68 5.89 -10.19
C VAL A 166 6.54 6.74 -9.27
N ASN A 167 7.86 6.57 -9.27
CA ASN A 167 8.78 7.35 -8.45
C ASN A 167 8.67 8.86 -8.75
N ARG A 168 8.57 9.24 -10.04
CA ARG A 168 8.28 10.62 -10.45
C ARG A 168 6.92 11.12 -9.95
N GLN A 169 5.88 10.29 -9.98
CA GLN A 169 4.58 10.66 -9.43
C GLN A 169 4.63 10.87 -7.92
N VAL A 170 5.40 10.07 -7.19
CA VAL A 170 5.62 10.25 -5.75
C VAL A 170 6.34 11.57 -5.49
N SER A 171 7.46 11.82 -6.17
CA SER A 171 8.20 13.09 -6.06
C SER A 171 7.30 14.30 -6.37
N ASN A 172 6.47 14.24 -7.41
CA ASN A 172 5.50 15.28 -7.72
C ASN A 172 4.44 15.45 -6.61
N ASN A 173 3.94 14.36 -6.04
CA ASN A 173 2.97 14.43 -4.94
C ASN A 173 3.58 15.08 -3.69
N ILE A 174 4.83 14.73 -3.35
CA ILE A 174 5.54 15.33 -2.23
C ILE A 174 5.81 16.83 -2.48
N ASN A 175 6.26 17.21 -3.68
CA ASN A 175 6.44 18.61 -4.05
C ASN A 175 5.14 19.41 -3.92
N TYR A 176 4.03 18.86 -4.40
CA TYR A 176 2.72 19.48 -4.24
C TYR A 176 2.31 19.64 -2.77
N ASN A 177 2.58 18.64 -1.93
CA ASN A 177 2.28 18.73 -0.50
C ASN A 177 3.14 19.81 0.19
N ILE A 178 4.42 19.92 -0.17
CA ILE A 178 5.32 20.99 0.33
C ILE A 178 4.80 22.35 -0.09
N GLU A 179 4.42 22.53 -1.37
CA GLU A 179 3.84 23.76 -1.89
C GLU A 179 2.56 24.15 -1.14
N LEU A 180 1.67 23.18 -0.89
CA LEU A 180 0.45 23.41 -0.12
C LEU A 180 0.72 23.87 1.31
N ILE A 181 1.71 23.27 1.98
CA ILE A 181 2.13 23.68 3.33
C ILE A 181 2.68 25.12 3.29
N LEU A 182 3.56 25.42 2.33
CA LEU A 182 4.14 26.75 2.17
C LEU A 182 3.08 27.83 1.91
N ASP A 183 2.13 27.57 1.02
CA ASP A 183 1.04 28.50 0.71
C ASP A 183 0.13 28.72 1.92
N THR A 184 -0.16 27.65 2.66
CA THR A 184 -0.92 27.73 3.91
C THR A 184 -0.17 28.58 4.94
N SER A 185 1.12 28.33 5.15
CA SER A 185 1.94 29.09 6.09
C SER A 185 2.07 30.57 5.69
N LYS A 186 2.25 30.89 4.41
CA LYS A 186 2.27 32.27 3.90
C LYS A 186 0.95 32.98 4.18
N LYS A 187 -0.17 32.31 3.90
CA LYS A 187 -1.50 32.84 4.17
C LYS A 187 -1.71 33.10 5.67
N THR A 188 -1.39 32.12 6.52
CA THR A 188 -1.50 32.26 7.98
C THR A 188 -0.64 33.40 8.51
N ALA A 189 0.63 33.50 8.09
CA ALA A 189 1.53 34.59 8.48
C ALA A 189 0.97 35.97 8.10
N ASN A 190 0.37 36.09 6.91
CA ASN A 190 -0.26 37.32 6.47
C ASN A 190 -1.49 37.67 7.32
N GLU A 191 -2.38 36.70 7.56
CA GLU A 191 -3.58 36.91 8.40
C GLU A 191 -3.22 37.30 9.83
N GLU A 192 -2.20 36.65 10.43
CA GLU A 192 -1.69 37.00 11.75
C GLU A 192 -1.09 38.42 11.80
N TYR A 193 -0.34 38.82 10.77
CA TYR A 193 0.20 40.18 10.69
C TYR A 193 -0.91 41.23 10.57
N GLN A 194 -1.91 41.00 9.72
CA GLN A 194 -3.04 41.92 9.55
C GLN A 194 -3.86 42.05 10.85
N LEU A 195 -4.08 40.93 11.54
CA LEU A 195 -4.76 40.96 12.84
C LEU A 195 -3.97 41.77 13.88
N ALA A 196 -2.66 41.54 13.97
CA ALA A 196 -1.79 42.28 14.90
C ALA A 196 -1.72 43.78 14.54
N LEU A 197 -1.70 44.12 13.25
CA LEU A 197 -1.76 45.51 12.78
C LEU A 197 -3.06 46.17 13.24
N GLN A 198 -4.20 45.53 12.99
CA GLN A 198 -5.51 46.06 13.39
C GLN A 198 -5.63 46.21 14.92
N GLN A 199 -5.05 45.27 15.68
CA GLN A 199 -4.99 45.38 17.15
C GLN A 199 -4.15 46.59 17.58
N ALA A 200 -2.97 46.78 16.99
CA ALA A 200 -2.11 47.92 17.27
C ALA A 200 -2.78 49.26 16.89
N GLU A 201 -3.54 49.32 15.79
CA GLU A 201 -4.33 50.49 15.40
C GLU A 201 -5.44 50.80 16.42
N ASN A 202 -6.13 49.78 16.91
CA ASN A 202 -7.15 49.93 17.95
C ASN A 202 -6.54 50.40 19.27
N GLU A 203 -5.39 49.84 19.66
CA GLU A 203 -4.65 50.27 20.84
C GLU A 203 -4.18 51.73 20.74
N GLN A 204 -3.63 52.13 19.59
CA GLN A 204 -3.24 53.51 19.31
C GLN A 204 -4.46 54.44 19.40
N LYS A 205 -5.60 54.05 18.81
CA LYS A 205 -6.85 54.83 18.87
C LYS A 205 -7.32 55.03 20.31
N VAL A 206 -7.32 53.97 21.12
CA VAL A 206 -7.68 54.05 22.55
C VAL A 206 -6.68 54.92 23.31
N LYS A 207 -5.39 54.79 23.02
CA LYS A 207 -4.32 55.58 23.67
C LYS A 207 -4.45 57.06 23.33
N ILE A 208 -4.71 57.41 22.08
CA ILE A 208 -4.99 58.79 21.65
C ILE A 208 -6.20 59.35 22.43
N GLN A 209 -7.32 58.63 22.47
CA GLN A 209 -8.51 59.09 23.21
C GLN A 209 -8.23 59.26 24.71
N ARG A 210 -7.49 58.34 25.32
CA ARG A 210 -7.09 58.46 26.73
C ARG A 210 -6.19 59.66 26.98
N LEU A 211 -5.23 59.91 26.09
CA LEU A 211 -4.35 61.08 26.16
C LEU A 211 -5.16 62.37 25.98
N GLU A 212 -6.11 62.42 25.05
CA GLU A 212 -7.01 63.58 24.87
C GLU A 212 -7.78 63.91 26.15
N TYR A 213 -8.36 62.90 26.82
CA TYR A 213 -9.03 63.11 28.10
C TYR A 213 -8.06 63.54 29.21
N ALA A 214 -6.88 62.92 29.29
CA ALA A 214 -5.87 63.29 30.27
C ALA A 214 -5.40 64.75 30.11
N VAL A 215 -5.17 65.19 28.85
CA VAL A 215 -4.84 66.58 28.51
C VAL A 215 -5.94 67.54 28.96
N LEU A 216 -7.21 67.22 28.68
CA LEU A 216 -8.35 68.05 29.10
C LEU A 216 -8.46 68.16 30.62
N ILE A 217 -8.33 67.05 31.34
CA ILE A 217 -8.42 67.01 32.81
C ILE A 217 -7.24 67.77 33.44
N ALA A 218 -6.01 67.52 32.98
CA ALA A 218 -4.81 68.21 33.50
C ALA A 218 -4.91 69.72 33.29
N LYS A 219 -5.37 70.16 32.12
CA LYS A 219 -5.62 71.57 31.80
C LYS A 219 -6.69 72.18 32.71
N ALA A 220 -7.82 71.49 32.90
CA ALA A 220 -8.90 71.96 33.76
C ALA A 220 -8.50 72.02 35.24
N ALA A 221 -7.65 71.10 35.70
CA ALA A 221 -7.12 71.05 37.05
C ALA A 221 -5.96 72.04 37.31
N GLY A 222 -5.49 72.76 36.28
CA GLY A 222 -4.36 73.69 36.39
C GLY A 222 -3.00 73.01 36.57
N LEU A 223 -2.89 71.73 36.22
CA LEU A 223 -1.66 70.94 36.33
C LEU A 223 -0.80 71.14 35.08
N GLN A 224 0.04 72.18 35.06
CA GLN A 224 0.85 72.51 33.89
C GLN A 224 2.08 71.60 33.71
N LYS A 225 2.81 71.35 34.81
CA LYS A 225 4.08 70.61 34.85
C LYS A 225 3.96 69.30 35.65
N PRO A 226 4.90 68.36 35.49
CA PRO A 226 4.93 67.14 36.29
C PRO A 226 4.92 67.42 37.78
N ILE A 227 4.12 66.66 38.53
CA ILE A 227 3.99 66.80 39.99
C ILE A 227 4.60 65.56 40.65
N ASN A 228 5.48 65.76 41.62
CA ASN A 228 6.11 64.67 42.34
C ASN A 228 5.35 64.37 43.65
N ASN A 229 5.29 63.08 44.01
CA ASN A 229 5.07 62.51 45.35
C ASN A 229 3.63 62.22 45.85
N GLU A 230 2.55 62.84 45.33
CA GLU A 230 1.18 62.54 45.82
C GLU A 230 0.21 61.98 44.76
N PHE A 231 0.53 62.17 43.47
CA PHE A 231 -0.33 61.74 42.35
C PHE A 231 0.10 60.43 41.68
N GLU A 232 1.24 59.84 42.03
CA GLU A 232 1.64 58.49 41.53
C GLU A 232 0.62 57.41 41.93
N ASN A 233 0.01 57.55 43.11
CA ASN A 233 -1.07 56.67 43.54
C ASN A 233 -2.39 56.99 42.83
N LEU A 234 -2.64 58.25 42.47
CA LEU A 234 -3.84 58.64 41.74
C LEU A 234 -3.80 58.14 40.29
N ASP A 235 -2.65 58.16 39.62
CA ASP A 235 -2.50 57.60 38.26
C ASP A 235 -2.66 56.07 38.21
N LYS A 236 -2.45 55.38 39.33
CA LYS A 236 -2.75 53.94 39.48
C LYS A 236 -4.23 53.66 39.72
N ILE A 237 -4.99 54.64 40.20
CA ILE A 237 -6.42 54.52 40.58
C ILE A 237 -7.33 55.14 39.51
N SER A 238 -6.86 56.19 38.84
CA SER A 238 -7.50 56.92 37.75
C SER A 238 -7.16 56.25 36.43
N SER A 239 -8.13 56.15 35.52
CA SER A 239 -7.89 55.67 34.15
C SER A 239 -7.06 56.63 33.28
N TYR A 240 -6.62 57.78 33.83
CA TYR A 240 -5.93 58.86 33.12
C TYR A 240 -4.68 59.33 33.88
N PRO A 241 -3.48 59.33 33.24
CA PRO A 241 -2.22 59.67 33.89
C PRO A 241 -1.99 61.19 33.94
N ILE A 242 -2.76 61.89 34.77
CA ILE A 242 -2.74 63.36 34.81
C ILE A 242 -1.51 63.95 35.54
N SER A 243 -0.76 63.12 36.27
CA SER A 243 0.42 63.56 37.05
C SER A 243 1.57 64.12 36.20
N LEU A 244 1.64 63.72 34.92
CA LEU A 244 2.62 64.19 33.94
C LEU A 244 2.46 65.69 33.61
N GLY A 245 1.28 66.26 33.87
CA GLY A 245 0.96 67.65 33.56
C GLY A 245 0.62 67.90 32.09
N TYR A 246 -0.07 69.01 31.84
CA TYR A 246 -0.59 69.38 30.53
C TYR A 246 0.50 69.44 29.45
N ASP A 247 1.64 70.10 29.71
CA ASP A 247 2.66 70.33 28.69
C ASP A 247 3.26 69.01 28.16
N ALA A 248 3.48 68.03 29.04
CA ALA A 248 4.02 66.73 28.67
C ALA A 248 2.98 65.84 27.97
N LEU A 249 1.74 65.83 28.48
CA LEU A 249 0.64 65.04 27.90
C LEU A 249 0.24 65.56 26.51
N ASP A 250 0.22 66.87 26.30
CA ASP A 250 -0.10 67.49 25.01
C ASP A 250 0.97 67.14 23.96
N LYS A 251 2.25 67.17 24.36
CA LYS A 251 3.34 66.72 23.48
C LYS A 251 3.28 65.22 23.19
N GLN A 252 2.96 64.39 24.18
CA GLN A 252 2.80 62.95 23.99
C GLN A 252 1.63 62.64 23.04
N LEU A 253 0.52 63.38 23.15
CA LEU A 253 -0.62 63.28 22.23
C LEU A 253 -0.22 63.65 20.79
N GLU A 254 0.53 64.74 20.61
CA GLU A 254 1.05 65.14 19.30
C GLU A 254 1.96 64.06 18.68
N ILE A 255 2.86 63.50 19.48
CA ILE A 255 3.74 62.40 19.06
C ILE A 255 2.90 61.19 18.65
N GLU A 256 1.97 60.74 19.49
CA GLU A 256 1.15 59.56 19.22
C GLU A 256 0.32 59.71 17.94
N LYS A 257 -0.25 60.90 17.70
CA LYS A 257 -1.00 61.23 16.47
C LYS A 257 -0.12 61.29 15.22
N SER A 258 1.16 61.61 15.36
CA SER A 258 2.10 61.67 14.24
C SER A 258 2.59 60.30 13.77
N ILE A 259 2.44 59.26 14.60
CA ILE A 259 2.88 57.90 14.29
C ILE A 259 1.95 57.29 13.24
N SER A 260 2.41 57.28 11.99
CA SER A 260 1.70 56.68 10.86
C SER A 260 2.07 55.21 10.64
N ASP A 261 3.31 54.82 10.97
CA ASP A 261 3.79 53.44 10.87
C ASP A 261 4.01 52.84 12.25
N LEU A 262 3.08 51.98 12.67
CA LEU A 262 3.10 51.29 13.96
C LEU A 262 4.26 50.30 14.11
N THR A 263 4.89 49.88 13.01
CA THR A 263 6.06 48.97 13.07
C THR A 263 7.31 49.64 13.64
N THR A 264 7.37 50.98 13.64
CA THR A 264 8.51 51.73 14.19
C THR A 264 8.55 51.74 15.71
N ILE A 265 7.40 51.49 16.36
CA ILE A 265 7.25 51.57 17.82
C ILE A 265 6.79 50.26 18.45
N ASN A 266 6.23 49.33 17.67
CA ASN A 266 5.77 48.03 18.15
C ASN A 266 6.74 46.92 17.66
N ALA A 267 7.58 46.44 18.57
CA ALA A 267 8.55 45.39 18.29
C ALA A 267 7.91 44.06 17.87
N GLU A 268 6.75 43.71 18.43
CA GLU A 268 6.02 42.50 18.06
C GLU A 268 5.53 42.59 16.61
N LEU A 269 4.90 43.72 16.24
CA LEU A 269 4.41 43.97 14.90
C LEU A 269 5.56 43.98 13.87
N LEU A 270 6.71 44.57 14.24
CA LEU A 270 7.93 44.56 13.43
C LEU A 270 8.45 43.13 13.21
N ASN A 271 8.48 42.29 14.26
CA ASN A 271 8.92 40.90 14.16
C ASN A 271 7.96 40.06 13.30
N LYS A 272 6.63 40.27 13.43
CA LYS A 272 5.63 39.62 12.57
C LYS A 272 5.78 40.01 11.11
N LYS A 273 6.05 41.30 10.84
CA LYS A 273 6.35 41.78 9.48
C LYS A 273 7.63 41.16 8.91
N LEU A 274 8.70 41.12 9.70
CA LEU A 274 9.96 40.49 9.31
C LEU A 274 9.76 39.00 8.97
N TYR A 275 8.96 38.29 9.76
CA TYR A 275 8.61 36.90 9.48
C TYR A 275 7.82 36.75 8.17
N LEU A 276 6.81 37.60 7.95
CA LEU A 276 6.04 37.64 6.71
C LEU A 276 6.92 37.92 5.48
N ASP A 277 7.87 38.83 5.58
CA ASP A 277 8.80 39.14 4.48
C ASP A 277 9.70 37.94 4.17
N LYS A 278 10.21 37.26 5.22
CA LYS A 278 11.04 36.06 5.06
C LYS A 278 10.28 34.90 4.41
N ILE A 279 9.04 34.64 4.83
CA ILE A 279 8.25 33.53 4.29
C ILE A 279 7.79 33.81 2.84
N ASN A 280 7.50 35.07 2.51
CA ASN A 280 7.15 35.46 1.15
C ASN A 280 8.34 35.43 0.19
N ALA A 281 9.56 35.62 0.71
CA ALA A 281 10.80 35.51 -0.06
C ALA A 281 11.23 34.05 -0.34
N LEU A 282 10.55 33.06 0.23
CA LEU A 282 10.84 31.65 -0.05
C LEU A 282 10.59 31.33 -1.53
N GLN A 283 11.63 30.80 -2.18
CA GLN A 283 11.55 30.33 -3.55
C GLN A 283 10.75 29.02 -3.64
N PRO A 284 10.13 28.73 -4.79
CA PRO A 284 9.51 27.43 -5.03
C PRO A 284 10.51 26.29 -4.79
N VAL A 285 10.10 25.31 -4.01
CA VAL A 285 10.92 24.15 -3.68
C VAL A 285 10.51 22.99 -4.58
N ILE A 286 11.45 22.51 -5.39
CA ILE A 286 11.29 21.29 -6.18
C ILE A 286 12.36 20.31 -5.75
N ILE A 287 11.95 19.22 -5.12
CA ILE A 287 12.83 18.12 -4.75
C ILE A 287 12.65 16.92 -5.67
N HIS A 288 13.77 16.29 -6.01
CA HIS A 288 13.80 14.97 -6.61
C HIS A 288 14.21 13.99 -5.53
N LEU A 289 13.37 12.99 -5.26
CA LEU A 289 13.63 11.98 -4.25
C LEU A 289 13.32 10.61 -4.83
N ASP A 290 14.01 9.61 -4.30
CA ASP A 290 13.72 8.20 -4.56
C ASP A 290 12.93 7.63 -3.40
N ALA A 291 11.78 7.04 -3.70
CA ALA A 291 10.85 6.59 -2.68
C ALA A 291 11.25 5.26 -2.00
N PHE A 292 12.32 4.62 -2.46
CA PHE A 292 12.79 3.31 -2.00
C PHE A 292 14.25 3.09 -2.41
N GLU A 293 14.93 2.14 -1.76
CA GLU A 293 16.26 1.67 -2.15
C GLU A 293 16.20 0.29 -2.83
N TYR A 294 16.99 0.08 -3.89
CA TYR A 294 17.06 -1.23 -4.56
C TYR A 294 17.95 -2.20 -3.79
N LEU A 295 17.35 -3.29 -3.31
CA LEU A 295 18.11 -4.48 -2.87
C LEU A 295 18.42 -5.41 -4.04
N GLN A 296 17.51 -5.45 -5.01
CA GLN A 296 17.68 -6.20 -6.25
C GLN A 296 16.99 -5.47 -7.40
N PHE A 297 17.75 -5.19 -8.45
CA PHE A 297 17.22 -4.61 -9.69
C PHE A 297 16.21 -5.54 -10.39
N PRO A 298 15.32 -4.98 -11.23
CA PRO A 298 14.37 -5.75 -12.02
C PRO A 298 15.00 -6.97 -12.72
N SER A 299 14.48 -8.16 -12.43
CA SER A 299 14.94 -9.41 -13.03
C SER A 299 14.41 -9.61 -14.44
N GLU A 300 15.11 -10.42 -15.24
CA GLU A 300 14.57 -10.93 -16.50
C GLU A 300 13.24 -11.67 -16.28
N PRO A 301 12.29 -11.60 -17.22
CA PRO A 301 10.98 -12.22 -17.07
C PRO A 301 11.11 -13.74 -16.96
N VAL A 302 10.57 -14.31 -15.89
CA VAL A 302 10.57 -15.75 -15.64
C VAL A 302 9.16 -16.30 -15.81
N GLN A 303 9.04 -17.44 -16.49
CA GLN A 303 7.76 -18.14 -16.60
C GLN A 303 7.38 -18.80 -15.28
N GLN A 304 6.36 -18.28 -14.59
CA GLN A 304 6.00 -18.70 -13.23
C GLN A 304 5.49 -20.15 -13.16
N ASP A 305 4.85 -20.64 -14.23
CA ASP A 305 4.14 -21.93 -14.23
C ASP A 305 4.95 -23.10 -14.82
N ALA A 306 6.24 -22.93 -15.12
CA ALA A 306 7.06 -24.00 -15.71
C ALA A 306 7.05 -25.30 -14.87
N LYS A 307 7.18 -25.17 -13.54
CA LYS A 307 7.17 -26.32 -12.61
C LYS A 307 5.79 -26.96 -12.48
N LYS A 308 4.72 -26.15 -12.44
CA LYS A 308 3.34 -26.65 -12.34
C LYS A 308 2.93 -27.41 -13.60
N ARG A 309 3.34 -26.94 -14.77
CA ARG A 309 3.08 -27.61 -16.06
C ARG A 309 3.70 -29.00 -16.12
N LEU A 310 4.95 -29.14 -15.66
CA LEU A 310 5.60 -30.45 -15.57
C LEU A 310 4.86 -31.38 -14.60
N LEU A 311 4.43 -30.87 -13.44
CA LEU A 311 3.62 -31.64 -12.48
C LEU A 311 2.29 -32.10 -13.09
N THR A 312 1.63 -31.27 -13.89
CA THR A 312 0.40 -31.63 -14.60
C THR A 312 0.63 -32.83 -15.53
N ILE A 313 1.71 -32.87 -16.31
CA ILE A 313 2.01 -34.03 -17.19
C ILE A 313 2.18 -35.30 -16.36
N ILE A 314 2.89 -35.22 -15.23
CA ILE A 314 3.11 -36.37 -14.34
C ILE A 314 1.77 -36.89 -13.79
N ILE A 315 0.90 -36.00 -13.33
CA ILE A 315 -0.41 -36.36 -12.77
C ILE A 315 -1.30 -37.01 -13.84
N PHE A 316 -1.39 -36.42 -15.04
CA PHE A 316 -2.17 -37.00 -16.14
C PHE A 316 -1.61 -38.36 -16.59
N GLY A 317 -0.29 -38.52 -16.63
CA GLY A 317 0.36 -39.80 -16.92
C GLY A 317 0.04 -40.87 -15.88
N PHE A 318 0.08 -40.53 -14.60
CA PHE A 318 -0.24 -41.46 -13.52
C PHE A 318 -1.72 -41.89 -13.55
N ILE A 319 -2.63 -40.93 -13.72
CA ILE A 319 -4.07 -41.20 -13.86
C ILE A 319 -4.32 -42.09 -15.07
N GLY A 320 -3.71 -41.77 -16.22
CA GLY A 320 -3.80 -42.58 -17.43
C GLY A 320 -3.33 -44.00 -17.22
N PHE A 321 -2.22 -44.20 -16.50
CA PHE A 321 -1.68 -45.52 -16.19
C PHE A 321 -2.63 -46.36 -15.33
N VAL A 322 -3.15 -45.79 -14.23
CA VAL A 322 -4.09 -46.48 -13.33
C VAL A 322 -5.40 -46.81 -14.05
N SER A 323 -5.97 -45.86 -14.80
CA SER A 323 -7.18 -46.09 -15.59
C SER A 323 -6.98 -47.16 -16.67
N SER A 324 -5.79 -47.22 -17.27
CA SER A 324 -5.45 -48.23 -18.28
C SER A 324 -5.45 -49.64 -17.71
N ILE A 325 -4.86 -49.83 -16.52
CA ILE A 325 -4.84 -51.13 -15.82
C ILE A 325 -6.27 -51.57 -15.52
N GLY A 326 -7.08 -50.68 -14.93
CA GLY A 326 -8.48 -50.98 -14.63
C GLY A 326 -9.30 -51.38 -15.86
N PHE A 327 -9.15 -50.63 -16.95
CA PHE A 327 -9.84 -50.93 -18.22
C PHE A 327 -9.46 -52.30 -18.79
N VAL A 328 -8.18 -52.65 -18.77
CA VAL A 328 -7.67 -53.94 -19.23
C VAL A 328 -8.26 -55.10 -18.44
N LEU A 329 -8.27 -54.99 -17.11
CA LEU A 329 -8.79 -56.04 -16.23
C LEU A 329 -10.29 -56.25 -16.45
N VAL A 330 -11.07 -55.17 -16.47
CA VAL A 330 -12.51 -55.23 -16.75
C VAL A 330 -12.78 -55.87 -18.12
N ARG A 331 -12.03 -55.46 -19.15
CA ARG A 331 -12.15 -56.03 -20.50
C ARG A 331 -11.78 -57.53 -20.53
N HIS A 332 -10.79 -57.95 -19.77
CA HIS A 332 -10.38 -59.36 -19.67
C HIS A 332 -11.52 -60.21 -19.07
N TYR A 333 -12.01 -59.84 -17.89
CA TYR A 333 -13.07 -60.57 -17.21
C TYR A 333 -14.39 -60.59 -17.99
N ILE A 334 -14.75 -59.49 -18.69
CA ILE A 334 -15.93 -59.47 -19.56
C ILE A 334 -15.78 -60.45 -20.73
N ARG A 335 -14.60 -60.50 -21.37
CA ARG A 335 -14.34 -61.42 -22.49
C ARG A 335 -14.35 -62.87 -22.04
N GLU A 336 -13.81 -63.18 -20.87
CA GLU A 336 -13.88 -64.52 -20.29
C GLU A 336 -15.31 -64.94 -19.99
N ARG A 337 -16.11 -64.04 -19.40
CA ARG A 337 -17.54 -64.29 -19.15
C ARG A 337 -18.33 -64.49 -20.45
N GLN A 338 -18.08 -63.68 -21.48
CA GLN A 338 -18.71 -63.85 -22.79
C GLN A 338 -18.30 -65.16 -23.48
N ALA A 339 -17.03 -65.53 -23.39
CA ALA A 339 -16.53 -66.80 -23.93
C ALA A 339 -17.08 -68.02 -23.17
N ALA A 340 -17.36 -67.88 -21.87
CA ALA A 340 -18.04 -68.91 -21.08
C ALA A 340 -19.52 -69.04 -21.44
N LEU A 341 -20.21 -67.93 -21.70
CA LEU A 341 -21.62 -67.92 -22.13
C LEU A 341 -21.81 -68.47 -23.54
N LEU A 342 -20.87 -68.25 -24.45
CA LEU A 342 -20.84 -68.83 -25.81
C LEU A 342 -20.54 -70.35 -25.84
N LYS A 343 -20.10 -70.94 -24.72
CA LYS A 343 -19.85 -72.37 -24.56
C LYS A 343 -20.99 -73.12 -23.88
N LEU A 344 -22.11 -72.45 -23.56
CA LEU A 344 -23.31 -73.14 -23.10
C LEU A 344 -23.94 -73.91 -24.27
N PRO A 345 -24.37 -75.16 -24.09
CA PRO A 345 -25.10 -75.87 -25.13
C PRO A 345 -26.39 -75.11 -25.42
N ASN A 346 -26.69 -74.89 -26.70
CA ASN A 346 -28.05 -74.53 -27.10
C ASN A 346 -28.94 -75.74 -26.76
N GLU A 347 -29.82 -75.59 -25.77
CA GLU A 347 -31.02 -76.45 -25.69
C GLU A 347 -32.05 -76.02 -26.74
#